data_AF-A0A7C4S2H8-F1
#
_entry.id   AF-A0A7C4S2H8-F1
#
_cell.length_a   1.000
_cell.length_b   1.000
_cell.length_c   1.000
_cell.angle_alpha   90.00
_cell.angle_beta   90.00
_cell.angle_gamma   90.00
#
_symmetry.space_group_name_H-M   'P 1'
#
loop_
_entity.id
_entity.type
_entity.pdbx_description
1 polymer ?
#
loop_
_entity_poly.entity_id
_entity_poly.type
_entity_poly.pdbx_seq_one_letter_code
_entity_poly.pdbx_strand_id
1 'polypeptide(L)'
;MKRTTAAGLALGLWVAALQAAELRFGRFFSDRMVLQRDKPAVIRGFAEAGAAVEVAFAGQRKTAVADAGGQWFVTLDPLPADAEPRRLTATAGGATVALQDVLVGDVFWFARQTSIDVALGSREEGRRAAAAYGSAPRFRAVTIRTVPAAEPQSDLAEGATAGWTPVDGAAALRLSAAAFYLGRDLSASNRVPVGIVDLNLGPAFPI
;
A
#
# COMPACT_ATOMS: atom_id res chain seq x y z
N MET A 1 -13.32 4.24 74.07
CA MET A 1 -13.15 5.21 72.97
C MET A 1 -12.50 4.49 71.79
N LYS A 2 -13.29 4.01 70.82
CA LYS A 2 -12.78 3.34 69.61
C LYS A 2 -13.14 4.22 68.40
N ARG A 3 -12.12 4.75 67.72
CA ARG A 3 -12.25 5.63 66.56
C ARG A 3 -12.52 4.77 65.32
N THR A 4 -13.64 5.02 64.65
CA THR A 4 -13.96 4.48 63.33
C THR A 4 -13.43 5.44 62.27
N THR A 5 -12.45 5.00 61.49
CA THR A 5 -11.96 5.70 60.30
C THR A 5 -12.63 5.09 59.06
N ALA A 6 -13.50 5.86 58.40
CA ALA A 6 -14.06 5.53 57.11
C ALA A 6 -13.06 5.93 56.01
N ALA A 7 -12.56 4.97 55.25
CA ALA A 7 -11.73 5.22 54.07
C ALA A 7 -12.66 5.36 52.85
N GLY A 8 -12.76 6.58 52.31
CA GLY A 8 -13.49 6.84 51.07
C GLY A 8 -12.68 6.36 49.86
N LEU A 9 -13.25 5.47 49.05
CA LEU A 9 -12.73 5.10 47.74
C LEU A 9 -12.99 6.26 46.77
N ALA A 10 -11.94 6.93 46.31
CA ALA A 10 -12.02 7.88 45.19
C ALA A 10 -11.98 7.08 43.87
N LEU A 11 -13.12 7.05 43.16
CA LEU A 11 -13.24 6.44 41.84
C LEU A 11 -12.67 7.42 40.80
N GLY A 12 -11.44 7.20 40.36
CA GLY A 12 -10.81 8.00 39.30
C GLY A 12 -11.42 7.67 37.94
N LEU A 13 -12.15 8.63 37.35
CA LEU A 13 -12.61 8.59 35.96
C LEU A 13 -11.38 8.60 35.03
N TRP A 14 -10.99 7.43 34.52
CA TRP A 14 -10.08 7.31 33.39
C TRP A 14 -10.83 7.71 32.12
N VAL A 15 -10.67 8.96 31.69
CA VAL A 15 -11.04 9.37 30.34
C VAL A 15 -10.00 8.74 29.41
N ALA A 16 -10.37 7.62 28.78
CA ALA A 16 -9.61 7.10 27.65
C ALA A 16 -9.68 8.16 26.54
N ALA A 17 -8.56 8.84 26.31
CA ALA A 17 -8.44 9.70 25.13
C ALA A 17 -8.64 8.80 23.91
N LEU A 18 -9.76 8.97 23.19
CA LEU A 18 -9.90 8.42 21.85
C LEU A 18 -8.75 9.01 21.04
N GLN A 19 -7.73 8.20 20.73
CA GLN A 19 -6.76 8.58 19.73
C GLN A 19 -7.53 8.73 18.42
N ALA A 20 -7.73 9.98 17.99
CA ALA A 20 -8.24 10.30 16.68
C ALA A 20 -7.31 9.64 15.65
N ALA A 21 -7.85 8.68 14.88
CA ALA A 21 -7.10 8.08 13.79
C ALA A 21 -6.90 9.14 12.70
N GLU A 22 -5.64 9.49 12.43
CA GLU A 22 -5.26 10.44 11.39
C GLU A 22 -5.75 9.94 10.01
N LEU A 23 -6.32 10.84 9.21
CA LEU A 23 -6.72 10.53 7.84
C LEU A 23 -5.50 10.11 7.03
N ARG A 24 -5.49 8.87 6.53
CA ARG A 24 -4.40 8.34 5.68
C ARG A 24 -4.89 7.20 4.80
N PHE A 25 -4.18 6.95 3.71
CA PHE A 25 -4.34 5.70 2.96
C PHE A 25 -3.70 4.51 3.71
N GLY A 26 -4.12 3.29 3.38
CA GLY A 26 -3.41 2.08 3.83
C GLY A 26 -1.99 2.04 3.27
N ARG A 27 -1.04 1.43 3.98
CA ARG A 27 0.40 1.49 3.66
C ARG A 27 0.79 0.85 2.31
N PHE A 28 -0.10 0.04 1.72
CA PHE A 28 0.06 -0.45 0.35
C PHE A 28 -0.01 0.66 -0.69
N PHE A 29 -0.86 1.67 -0.47
CA PHE A 29 -1.03 2.79 -1.37
C PHE A 29 0.04 3.84 -1.06
N SER A 30 0.75 4.29 -2.09
CA SER A 30 1.72 5.38 -1.98
C SER A 30 1.82 6.10 -3.33
N ASP A 31 2.56 7.21 -3.34
CA ASP A 31 2.90 7.92 -4.57
C ASP A 31 3.47 6.96 -5.61
N ARG A 32 3.29 7.31 -6.88
CA ARG A 32 3.82 6.56 -8.01
C ARG A 32 3.26 5.14 -8.14
N MET A 33 2.11 4.82 -7.54
CA MET A 33 1.51 3.50 -7.73
C MET A 33 0.85 3.31 -9.11
N VAL A 34 0.47 2.07 -9.41
CA VAL A 34 -0.38 1.70 -10.56
C VAL A 34 -1.67 1.08 -10.02
N LEU A 35 -2.82 1.60 -10.45
CA LEU A 35 -4.14 1.03 -10.20
C LEU A 35 -4.55 0.10 -11.33
N GLN A 36 -5.26 -0.98 -11.00
CA GLN A 36 -5.73 -1.95 -11.98
C GLN A 36 -6.78 -1.33 -12.92
N ARG A 37 -6.56 -1.42 -14.23
CA ARG A 37 -7.51 -1.02 -15.27
C ARG A 37 -8.65 -2.03 -15.45
N ASP A 38 -9.73 -1.57 -16.08
CA ASP A 38 -10.85 -2.38 -16.58
C ASP A 38 -11.55 -3.25 -15.52
N LYS A 39 -11.30 -2.97 -14.23
CA LYS A 39 -11.91 -3.63 -13.08
C LYS A 39 -12.21 -2.61 -11.98
N PRO A 40 -13.22 -2.85 -11.13
CA PRO A 40 -13.45 -2.00 -9.96
C PRO A 40 -12.22 -1.99 -9.06
N ALA A 41 -11.80 -0.80 -8.61
CA ALA A 41 -10.60 -0.62 -7.79
C ALA A 41 -10.98 -0.21 -6.36
N VAL A 42 -10.62 -1.04 -5.39
CA VAL A 42 -10.87 -0.76 -3.96
C VAL A 42 -9.76 0.13 -3.42
N ILE A 43 -10.14 1.33 -2.97
CA ILE A 43 -9.25 2.25 -2.26
C ILE A 43 -9.64 2.24 -0.80
N ARG A 44 -8.67 2.09 0.10
CA ARG A 44 -8.92 1.99 1.54
C ARG A 44 -7.89 2.73 2.37
N GLY A 45 -8.27 3.07 3.59
CA GLY A 45 -7.42 3.78 4.51
C GLY A 45 -8.01 3.86 5.91
N PHE A 46 -7.53 4.84 6.66
CA PHE A 46 -7.91 5.10 8.04
C PHE A 46 -8.33 6.56 8.19
N ALA A 47 -9.27 6.82 9.08
CA ALA A 47 -9.72 8.14 9.50
C ALA A 47 -10.39 8.01 10.87
N GLU A 48 -10.77 9.12 11.50
CA GLU A 48 -11.54 9.10 12.74
C GLU A 48 -12.81 8.26 12.57
N ALA A 49 -13.13 7.43 13.58
CA ALA A 49 -14.31 6.57 13.53
C ALA A 49 -15.59 7.41 13.32
N GLY A 50 -16.44 6.99 12.38
CA GLY A 50 -17.64 7.72 11.99
C GLY A 50 -17.40 8.91 11.04
N ALA A 51 -16.15 9.23 10.68
CA ALA A 51 -15.87 10.30 9.75
C ALA A 51 -16.35 9.95 8.33
N ALA A 52 -16.98 10.91 7.66
CA ALA A 52 -17.26 10.84 6.24
C ALA A 52 -15.99 11.15 5.44
N VAL A 53 -15.59 10.20 4.60
CA VAL A 53 -14.41 10.28 3.73
C VAL A 53 -14.86 10.38 2.28
N GLU A 54 -14.47 11.45 1.59
CA GLU A 54 -14.60 11.56 0.13
C GLU A 54 -13.29 11.22 -0.55
N VAL A 55 -13.34 10.32 -1.53
CA VAL A 55 -12.21 9.95 -2.38
C VAL A 55 -12.45 10.44 -3.79
N ALA A 56 -11.48 11.12 -4.38
CA ALA A 56 -11.53 11.62 -5.75
C ALA A 56 -10.36 11.12 -6.59
N PHE A 57 -10.66 10.59 -7.79
CA PHE A 57 -9.67 10.12 -8.76
C PHE A 57 -10.25 10.04 -10.16
N ALA A 58 -9.50 10.49 -11.16
CA ALA A 58 -9.87 10.37 -12.59
C ALA A 58 -11.32 10.81 -12.90
N GLY A 59 -11.77 11.92 -12.30
CA GLY A 59 -13.12 12.47 -12.47
C GLY A 59 -14.21 11.80 -11.62
N GLN A 60 -13.90 10.69 -10.95
CA GLN A 60 -14.82 10.05 -10.01
C GLN A 60 -14.74 10.70 -8.63
N ARG A 61 -15.88 10.71 -7.92
CA ARG A 61 -15.96 10.96 -6.47
C ARG A 61 -16.77 9.84 -5.82
N LYS A 62 -16.24 9.25 -4.76
CA LYS A 62 -16.90 8.20 -3.97
C LYS A 62 -16.79 8.53 -2.50
N THR A 63 -17.81 8.22 -1.72
CA THR A 63 -17.84 8.51 -0.28
C THR A 63 -17.97 7.24 0.54
N ALA A 64 -17.33 7.20 1.70
CA ALA A 64 -17.47 6.15 2.70
C ALA A 64 -17.53 6.75 4.10
N VAL A 65 -17.94 5.96 5.07
CA VAL A 65 -17.86 6.30 6.50
C VAL A 65 -16.85 5.38 7.14
N ALA A 66 -15.91 5.93 7.90
CA ALA A 66 -14.97 5.13 8.67
C ALA A 66 -15.70 4.34 9.76
N ASP A 67 -15.39 3.05 9.87
CA ASP A 67 -16.00 2.17 10.86
C ASP A 67 -15.52 2.46 12.29
N ALA A 68 -15.96 1.63 13.25
CA ALA A 68 -15.56 1.77 14.66
C ALA A 68 -14.04 1.59 14.90
N GLY A 69 -13.34 0.89 13.99
CA GLY A 69 -11.89 0.75 14.00
C GLY A 69 -11.17 1.85 13.20
N GLY A 70 -11.90 2.83 12.68
CA GLY A 70 -11.39 3.92 11.84
C GLY A 70 -11.10 3.51 10.40
N GLN A 71 -11.45 2.30 9.97
CA GLN A 71 -11.18 1.84 8.60
C GLN A 71 -12.26 2.33 7.64
N TRP A 72 -11.86 2.75 6.45
CA TRP A 72 -12.80 3.10 5.38
C TRP A 72 -12.34 2.48 4.05
N PHE A 73 -13.31 2.24 3.16
CA PHE A 73 -13.01 1.87 1.78
C PHE A 73 -14.08 2.40 0.82
N VAL A 74 -13.65 2.73 -0.39
CA VAL A 74 -14.52 3.03 -1.53
C VAL A 74 -14.17 2.10 -2.68
N THR A 75 -15.12 1.89 -3.58
CA THR A 75 -14.87 1.20 -4.85
C THR A 75 -14.99 2.23 -5.97
N LEU A 76 -13.89 2.47 -6.68
CA LEU A 76 -13.89 3.22 -7.93
C LEU A 76 -14.45 2.34 -9.05
N ASP A 77 -15.19 2.95 -9.96
CA ASP A 77 -15.67 2.29 -11.16
C ASP A 77 -14.47 1.93 -12.06
N PRO A 78 -14.58 0.89 -12.91
CA PRO A 78 -13.53 0.52 -13.85
C PRO A 78 -13.00 1.72 -14.64
N LEU A 79 -11.67 1.86 -14.67
CA LEU A 79 -10.97 2.90 -15.42
C LEU A 79 -10.18 2.27 -16.57
N PRO A 80 -10.19 2.86 -17.77
CA PRO A 80 -9.31 2.40 -18.85
C PRO A 80 -7.84 2.64 -18.48
N ALA A 81 -6.93 1.93 -19.16
CA ALA A 81 -5.50 2.18 -19.01
C ALA A 81 -5.17 3.65 -19.33
N ASP A 82 -4.38 4.27 -18.47
CA ASP A 82 -3.95 5.65 -18.62
C ASP A 82 -2.55 5.85 -18.03
N ALA A 83 -1.64 6.34 -18.87
CA ALA A 83 -0.26 6.63 -18.50
C ALA A 83 -0.06 8.09 -18.05
N GLU A 84 -1.12 8.91 -18.02
CA GLU A 84 -1.10 10.25 -17.46
C GLU A 84 -1.04 10.19 -15.92
N PRO A 85 -0.03 10.79 -15.27
CA PRO A 85 0.04 10.92 -13.82
C PRO A 85 -1.17 11.67 -13.25
N ARG A 86 -1.96 11.01 -12.39
CA ARG A 86 -3.12 11.61 -11.73
C ARG A 86 -2.93 11.66 -10.22
N ARG A 87 -3.63 12.59 -9.57
CA ARG A 87 -3.69 12.70 -8.10
C ARG A 87 -4.90 11.93 -7.59
N LEU A 88 -4.68 11.01 -6.65
CA LEU A 88 -5.74 10.35 -5.86
C LEU A 88 -5.83 11.07 -4.52
N THR A 89 -6.99 11.61 -4.17
CA THR A 89 -7.19 12.34 -2.90
C THR A 89 -8.20 11.66 -2.02
N ALA A 90 -7.98 11.74 -0.70
CA ALA A 90 -8.99 11.45 0.31
C ALA A 90 -9.15 12.67 1.22
N THR A 91 -10.39 13.07 1.50
CA THR A 91 -10.73 14.24 2.30
C THR A 91 -11.73 13.85 3.38
N ALA A 92 -11.47 14.24 4.63
CA ALA A 92 -12.35 14.00 5.78
C ALA A 92 -12.12 15.08 6.85
N GLY A 93 -13.19 15.61 7.44
CA GLY A 93 -13.09 16.56 8.55
C GLY A 93 -12.28 17.84 8.25
N GLY A 94 -12.19 18.25 6.99
CA GLY A 94 -11.37 19.39 6.54
C GLY A 94 -9.89 19.06 6.25
N ALA A 95 -9.40 17.86 6.61
CA ALA A 95 -8.09 17.37 6.21
C ALA A 95 -8.14 16.74 4.82
N THR A 96 -7.05 16.86 4.05
CA THR A 96 -6.90 16.19 2.74
C THR A 96 -5.53 15.55 2.64
N VAL A 97 -5.51 14.27 2.28
CA VAL A 97 -4.30 13.52 1.92
C VAL A 97 -4.35 13.16 0.44
N ALA A 98 -3.17 13.05 -0.19
CA ALA A 98 -3.08 12.82 -1.62
C ALA A 98 -1.92 11.87 -1.95
N LEU A 99 -2.16 10.96 -2.88
CA LEU A 99 -1.11 10.22 -3.58
C LEU A 99 -0.88 10.88 -4.93
N GLN A 100 0.38 11.17 -5.22
CA GLN A 100 0.81 11.79 -6.47
C GLN A 100 1.22 10.73 -7.48
N ASP A 101 1.15 11.10 -8.76
CA ASP A 101 1.66 10.28 -9.85
C ASP A 101 1.04 8.88 -9.88
N VAL A 102 -0.27 8.76 -9.71
CA VAL A 102 -0.97 7.47 -9.80
C VAL A 102 -1.32 7.20 -11.27
N LEU A 103 -0.91 6.03 -11.78
CA LEU A 103 -1.25 5.56 -13.13
C LEU A 103 -2.36 4.51 -13.10
N VAL A 104 -2.98 4.23 -14.25
CA VAL A 104 -3.95 3.14 -14.41
C VAL A 104 -3.44 2.16 -15.47
N GLY A 105 -3.32 0.88 -15.12
CA GLY A 105 -2.70 -0.12 -15.97
C GLY A 105 -2.88 -1.55 -15.47
N ASP A 106 -2.00 -2.45 -15.90
CA ASP A 106 -2.03 -3.86 -15.48
C ASP A 106 -1.24 -4.05 -14.18
N VAL A 107 -1.86 -4.63 -13.16
CA VAL A 107 -1.20 -4.91 -11.87
C VAL A 107 -1.09 -6.42 -11.67
N PHE A 108 0.13 -6.91 -11.48
CA PHE A 108 0.41 -8.32 -11.25
C PHE A 108 0.90 -8.53 -9.82
N TRP A 109 0.27 -9.49 -9.14
CA TRP A 109 0.72 -9.96 -7.84
C TRP A 109 1.70 -11.11 -8.04
N PHE A 110 2.93 -10.92 -7.60
CA PHE A 110 3.96 -11.95 -7.61
C PHE A 110 4.28 -12.37 -6.18
N ALA A 111 3.59 -13.41 -5.73
CA ALA A 111 3.79 -14.00 -4.41
C ALA A 111 4.76 -15.19 -4.52
N ARG A 112 5.78 -15.19 -3.67
CA ARG A 112 6.76 -16.27 -3.58
C ARG A 112 6.89 -16.77 -2.15
N GLN A 113 7.31 -18.01 -2.00
CA GLN A 113 7.64 -18.63 -0.73
C GLN A 113 9.07 -19.16 -0.81
N THR A 114 10.05 -18.30 -0.50
CA THR A 114 11.46 -18.70 -0.52
C THR A 114 12.21 -18.11 0.66
N SER A 115 13.05 -18.93 1.28
CA SER A 115 14.01 -18.51 2.30
C SER A 115 15.25 -17.85 1.71
N ILE A 116 15.49 -18.00 0.40
CA ILE A 116 16.64 -17.43 -0.29
C ILE A 116 16.24 -16.09 -0.90
N ASP A 117 17.06 -15.07 -0.64
CA ASP A 117 16.96 -13.80 -1.34
C ASP A 117 17.33 -13.99 -2.82
N VAL A 118 16.35 -13.78 -3.69
CA VAL A 118 16.46 -13.90 -5.15
C VAL A 118 16.50 -12.53 -5.82
N ALA A 119 16.98 -11.51 -5.09
CA ALA A 119 17.22 -10.18 -5.62
C ALA A 119 18.09 -10.23 -6.88
N LEU A 120 17.69 -9.45 -7.89
CA LEU A 120 18.39 -9.37 -9.18
C LEU A 120 19.86 -8.98 -8.98
N GLY A 121 20.14 -8.03 -8.08
CA GLY A 121 21.49 -7.55 -7.81
C GLY A 121 22.44 -8.56 -7.15
N SER A 122 21.93 -9.69 -6.68
CA SER A 122 22.74 -10.75 -6.03
C SER A 122 23.67 -11.48 -7.03
N ARG A 123 23.36 -11.44 -8.33
CA ARG A 123 24.12 -12.10 -9.40
C ARG A 123 24.73 -11.09 -10.36
N GLU A 124 25.86 -11.43 -10.96
CA GLU A 124 26.55 -10.57 -11.93
C GLU A 124 25.71 -10.37 -13.20
N GLU A 125 25.03 -11.42 -13.67
CA GLU A 125 24.06 -11.36 -14.77
C GLU A 125 22.95 -10.34 -14.48
N GLY A 126 22.44 -10.35 -13.25
CA GLY A 126 21.35 -9.45 -12.84
C GLY A 126 21.81 -8.00 -12.70
N ARG A 127 23.02 -7.76 -12.18
CA ARG A 127 23.63 -6.42 -12.17
C ARG A 127 23.80 -5.87 -13.58
N ARG A 128 24.29 -6.70 -14.52
CA ARG A 128 24.41 -6.33 -15.94
C ARG A 128 23.05 -6.02 -16.57
N ALA A 129 22.03 -6.84 -16.29
CA ALA A 129 20.67 -6.61 -16.77
C ALA A 129 20.07 -5.31 -16.21
N ALA A 130 20.27 -5.02 -14.92
CA ALA A 130 19.83 -3.78 -14.30
C ALA A 130 20.55 -2.55 -14.87
N ALA A 131 21.86 -2.63 -15.11
CA ALA A 131 22.62 -1.54 -15.72
C ALA A 131 22.20 -1.27 -17.18
N ALA A 132 21.83 -2.32 -17.92
CA ALA A 132 21.29 -2.19 -19.28
C ALA A 132 19.82 -1.71 -19.29
N TYR A 133 19.10 -1.94 -18.19
CA TYR A 133 17.73 -1.46 -18.02
C TYR A 133 17.75 0.01 -17.63
N GLY A 134 17.53 0.87 -18.62
CA GLY A 134 17.34 2.31 -18.40
C GLY A 134 16.12 2.61 -17.53
N SER A 135 15.61 3.84 -17.60
CA SER A 135 14.37 4.19 -16.90
C SER A 135 13.15 3.79 -17.72
N ALA A 136 12.20 3.10 -17.09
CA ALA A 136 10.88 2.85 -17.66
C ALA A 136 9.81 3.50 -16.76
N PRO A 137 9.32 4.71 -17.06
CA PRO A 137 8.36 5.41 -16.19
C PRO A 137 7.03 4.66 -16.04
N ARG A 138 6.74 3.73 -16.96
CA ARG A 138 5.55 2.88 -16.99
C ARG A 138 5.72 1.53 -16.28
N PHE A 139 6.94 1.10 -15.95
CA PHE A 139 7.13 -0.07 -15.08
C PHE A 139 7.33 0.40 -13.65
N ARG A 140 6.44 0.01 -12.76
CA ARG A 140 6.50 0.34 -11.34
C ARG A 140 6.37 -0.90 -10.50
N ALA A 141 7.01 -0.89 -9.34
CA ALA A 141 6.96 -2.02 -8.45
C ALA A 141 6.83 -1.57 -6.99
N VAL A 142 6.21 -2.42 -6.19
CA VAL A 142 6.23 -2.34 -4.74
C VAL A 142 6.73 -3.67 -4.20
N THR A 143 7.72 -3.62 -3.32
CA THR A 143 8.17 -4.78 -2.58
C THR A 143 7.53 -4.77 -1.21
N ILE A 144 6.91 -5.88 -0.82
CA ILE A 144 6.27 -6.05 0.48
C ILE A 144 7.03 -7.13 1.25
N ARG A 145 7.55 -6.74 2.41
CA ARG A 145 8.14 -7.64 3.39
C ARG A 145 7.04 -8.26 4.22
N THR A 146 7.01 -9.58 4.27
CA THR A 146 6.11 -10.31 5.16
C THR A 146 6.58 -10.15 6.60
N VAL A 147 5.70 -9.63 7.45
CA VAL A 147 5.88 -9.59 8.91
C VAL A 147 4.86 -10.56 9.51
N PRO A 148 5.30 -11.68 10.10
CA PRO A 148 4.38 -12.64 10.72
C PRO A 148 3.55 -11.97 11.83
N ALA A 149 2.26 -12.29 11.87
CA ALA A 149 1.35 -11.84 12.91
C ALA A 149 0.43 -13.01 13.30
N ALA A 150 0.08 -13.10 14.58
CA ALA A 150 -0.82 -14.15 15.10
C ALA A 150 -2.26 -13.93 14.63
N GLU A 151 -2.65 -12.68 14.41
CA GLU A 151 -4.01 -12.28 14.05
C GLU A 151 -4.02 -11.52 12.71
N PRO A 152 -5.14 -11.52 11.97
CA PRO A 152 -5.30 -10.68 10.78
C PRO A 152 -5.04 -9.21 11.09
N GLN A 153 -4.20 -8.57 10.27
CA GLN A 153 -3.85 -7.16 10.42
C GLN A 153 -4.73 -6.30 9.50
N SER A 154 -5.14 -5.13 10.00
CA SER A 154 -5.94 -4.15 9.26
C SER A 154 -5.14 -3.38 8.21
N ASP A 155 -3.81 -3.38 8.31
CA ASP A 155 -2.87 -2.76 7.38
C ASP A 155 -1.56 -3.56 7.31
N LEU A 156 -0.69 -3.22 6.36
CA LEU A 156 0.69 -3.69 6.38
C LEU A 156 1.39 -3.18 7.65
N ALA A 157 2.31 -3.97 8.19
CA ALA A 157 3.16 -3.51 9.30
C ALA A 157 3.96 -2.26 8.90
N GLU A 158 4.29 -1.41 9.87
CA GLU A 158 5.14 -0.27 9.62
C GLU A 158 6.51 -0.73 9.07
N GLY A 159 6.98 -0.05 8.02
CA GLY A 159 8.20 -0.44 7.32
C GLY A 159 8.10 -1.74 6.51
N ALA A 160 6.93 -2.40 6.41
CA ALA A 160 6.77 -3.57 5.55
C ALA A 160 7.06 -3.25 4.07
N THR A 161 6.88 -2.00 3.65
CA THR A 161 7.23 -1.51 2.32
C THR A 161 7.81 -0.10 2.39
N ALA A 162 8.64 0.24 1.41
CA ALA A 162 9.08 1.61 1.14
C ALA A 162 8.15 2.36 0.18
N GLY A 163 7.05 1.72 -0.23
CA GLY A 163 6.11 2.24 -1.21
C GLY A 163 6.40 1.83 -2.65
N TRP A 164 5.58 2.31 -3.57
CA TRP A 164 5.72 2.10 -5.00
C TRP A 164 6.85 2.94 -5.57
N THR A 165 7.62 2.37 -6.49
CA THR A 165 8.67 3.08 -7.20
C THR A 165 8.62 2.76 -8.69
N PRO A 166 8.82 3.76 -9.57
CA PRO A 166 9.25 3.51 -10.94
C PRO A 166 10.53 2.68 -10.92
N VAL A 167 10.62 1.71 -11.82
CA VAL A 167 11.77 0.83 -11.90
C VAL A 167 12.79 1.43 -12.85
N ASP A 168 13.93 1.81 -12.29
CA ASP A 168 15.18 2.11 -12.98
C ASP A 168 16.23 1.03 -12.66
N GLY A 169 17.46 1.21 -13.14
CA GLY A 169 18.54 0.26 -12.85
C GLY A 169 18.83 0.10 -11.35
N ALA A 170 18.70 1.15 -10.53
CA ALA A 170 18.96 1.06 -9.09
C ALA A 170 17.84 0.34 -8.33
N ALA A 171 16.58 0.60 -8.70
CA ALA A 171 15.41 -0.08 -8.16
C ALA A 171 15.36 -1.54 -8.60
N ALA A 172 15.73 -1.83 -9.86
CA ALA A 172 15.76 -3.18 -10.41
C ALA A 172 16.64 -4.12 -9.58
N LEU A 173 17.78 -3.64 -9.06
CA LEU A 173 18.69 -4.44 -8.22
C LEU A 173 18.02 -5.01 -6.96
N ARG A 174 17.00 -4.33 -6.44
CA ARG A 174 16.28 -4.70 -5.20
C ARG A 174 15.07 -5.61 -5.45
N LEU A 175 14.61 -5.70 -6.69
CA LEU A 175 13.51 -6.61 -7.06
C LEU A 175 14.02 -8.04 -7.17
N SER A 176 13.15 -9.01 -6.99
CA SER A 176 13.47 -10.38 -7.40
C SER A 176 13.71 -10.44 -8.91
N ALA A 177 14.63 -11.31 -9.35
CA ALA A 177 14.94 -11.46 -10.77
C ALA A 177 13.70 -11.75 -11.63
N ALA A 178 12.81 -12.61 -11.12
CA ALA A 178 11.56 -12.94 -11.79
C ALA A 178 10.60 -11.73 -11.89
N ALA A 179 10.41 -10.96 -10.80
CA ALA A 179 9.59 -9.75 -10.83
C ALA A 179 10.13 -8.71 -11.82
N PHE A 180 11.46 -8.53 -11.84
CA PHE A 180 12.11 -7.62 -12.77
C PHE A 180 11.89 -8.04 -14.23
N TYR A 181 12.22 -9.29 -14.59
CA TYR A 181 12.09 -9.74 -15.97
C TYR A 181 10.63 -9.75 -16.45
N LEU A 182 9.70 -10.18 -15.59
CA LEU A 182 8.27 -10.14 -15.89
C LEU A 182 7.81 -8.70 -16.15
N GLY A 183 8.10 -7.77 -15.23
CA GLY A 183 7.68 -6.38 -15.36
C GLY A 183 8.33 -5.67 -16.55
N ARG A 184 9.62 -5.94 -16.81
CA ARG A 184 10.34 -5.45 -17.99
C ARG A 184 9.64 -5.88 -19.28
N ASP A 185 9.39 -7.18 -19.42
CA ASP A 185 8.88 -7.76 -20.67
C ASP A 185 7.42 -7.34 -20.90
N LEU A 186 6.60 -7.32 -19.85
CA LEU A 186 5.21 -6.83 -19.91
C LEU A 186 5.13 -5.34 -20.27
N SER A 187 6.00 -4.52 -19.66
CA SER A 187 6.04 -3.07 -19.93
C SER A 187 6.47 -2.79 -21.38
N ALA A 188 7.39 -3.60 -21.91
CA ALA A 188 7.79 -3.53 -23.31
C ALA A 188 6.68 -3.97 -24.28
N SER A 189 5.88 -4.99 -23.93
CA SER A 189 4.86 -5.55 -24.82
C SER A 189 3.52 -4.80 -24.79
N ASN A 190 3.03 -4.42 -23.61
CA ASN A 190 1.61 -4.08 -23.43
C ASN A 190 1.27 -2.60 -23.66
N ARG A 191 2.26 -1.72 -23.86
CA ARG A 191 2.11 -0.25 -24.05
C ARG A 191 1.30 0.50 -22.98
N VAL A 192 0.80 -0.17 -21.94
CA VAL A 192 0.11 0.38 -20.77
C VAL A 192 1.06 0.40 -19.56
N PRO A 193 0.76 1.20 -18.52
CA PRO A 193 1.47 1.09 -17.24
C PRO A 193 1.40 -0.33 -16.67
N VAL A 194 2.50 -0.81 -16.10
CA VAL A 194 2.62 -2.12 -15.47
C VAL A 194 3.07 -1.94 -14.04
N GLY A 195 2.28 -2.46 -13.11
CA GLY A 195 2.58 -2.54 -11.69
C GLY A 195 2.92 -3.97 -11.27
N ILE A 196 4.06 -4.18 -10.61
CA ILE A 196 4.41 -5.47 -10.00
C ILE A 196 4.38 -5.35 -8.48
N VAL A 197 3.55 -6.16 -7.83
CA VAL A 197 3.58 -6.36 -6.37
C VAL A 197 4.46 -7.56 -6.08
N ASP A 198 5.69 -7.33 -5.61
CA ASP A 198 6.63 -8.39 -5.23
C ASP A 198 6.50 -8.69 -3.74
N LEU A 199 5.89 -9.83 -3.42
CA LEU A 199 5.66 -10.32 -2.07
C LEU A 199 6.45 -11.60 -1.83
N ASN A 200 7.35 -11.59 -0.83
CA ASN A 200 7.97 -12.81 -0.34
C ASN A 200 7.32 -13.22 0.98
N LEU A 201 6.55 -14.31 0.97
CA LEU A 201 5.92 -14.94 2.13
C LEU A 201 6.95 -15.57 3.08
N GLY A 202 8.18 -15.80 2.60
CA GLY A 202 9.24 -16.41 3.40
C GLY A 202 8.89 -17.85 3.84
N PRO A 203 9.60 -18.41 4.83
CA PRO A 203 9.31 -19.76 5.33
C PRO A 203 8.12 -19.81 6.32
N ALA A 204 7.51 -18.67 6.64
CA ALA A 204 6.51 -18.56 7.72
C ALA A 204 5.16 -19.22 7.40
N PHE A 205 4.90 -19.53 6.13
CA PHE A 205 3.65 -20.17 5.69
C PHE A 205 3.94 -21.58 5.18
N PRO A 206 3.70 -22.65 5.96
CA PRO A 206 3.77 -24.01 5.46
C PRO A 206 2.65 -24.25 4.42
N ILE A 207 2.97 -24.97 3.35
CA ILE A 207 2.03 -25.49 2.35
C ILE A 207 1.29 -26.71 2.88
#